data_AF-A0A3D2G1R3-F1
#
_entry.id   AF-A0A3D2G1R3-F1
#
_cell.length_a   1.000
_cell.length_b   1.000
_cell.length_c   1.000
_cell.angle_alpha   90.00
_cell.angle_beta   90.00
_cell.angle_gamma   90.00
#
_symmetry.space_group_name_H-M   'P 1'
#
loop_
_entity.id
_entity.type
_entity.pdbx_description
1 polymer ?
#
loop_
_entity_poly.entity_id
_entity_poly.type
_entity_poly.pdbx_seq_one_letter_code
_entity_poly.pdbx_strand_id
1 'polypeptide(L)'
;MKKLGKYLDERSLPRLGVLLCFSAVFMLFASPYTTPLNAYYGYDSAVFMSFGKGITHGLRLYLDLYDNKGPMIFYFNALGYLLGGRTGLWILQVVFMTFAFELSYRTARLFTGRGTAWLSVLVLLFLYCGTVGEGNMTEEWSLVFSLLPLWLSLRFIKTGAPAYRHPKWYSVIYGVCFGVNFMMRATNAAIVCGVLLAFAVLLCREKKFGALLLHIVLVLCGAALVVGPFALYFARIGAFDRFMYASFLHNFHYAAGGAAAKTAKDWLMYFARVSMVPVVIYFAVRQMKKGALPLGSALVLIFSCVFGAAVAVLGYSYKHYFLILSPALVPGFAVCAEGVRSMAAGKKAAERLCAAVLVFCLLPYAPQAAVHAGKSILFNFCGYLDSEKEAMSEIRACIDADPGEVLAYDMRANVYLYLDVDPCFCHAMTQDWMSQDSPFIAKELDKYLRETPPKWIVSDASENMRERLENTYGYTLFRVWDKGGCPALYLHE
;
A
#
# COMPACT_ATOMS: atom_id res chain seq x y z
N MET A 1 36.12 0.73 5.09
CA MET A 1 35.42 -0.47 5.60
C MET A 1 35.41 -0.57 7.14
N LYS A 2 36.51 -0.31 7.88
CA LYS A 2 36.55 -0.40 9.37
C LYS A 2 35.46 0.39 10.14
N LYS A 3 34.95 1.52 9.63
CA LYS A 3 33.87 2.30 10.28
C LYS A 3 32.46 1.69 10.16
N LEU A 4 32.19 0.82 9.18
CA LEU A 4 30.86 0.20 9.02
C LEU A 4 30.68 -1.04 9.92
N GLY A 5 31.78 -1.71 10.32
CA GLY A 5 31.73 -2.97 11.09
C GLY A 5 31.00 -2.85 12.43
N LYS A 6 31.01 -1.67 13.07
CA LYS A 6 30.25 -1.40 14.30
C LYS A 6 28.72 -1.41 14.10
N TYR A 7 28.25 -1.24 12.88
CA TYR A 7 26.84 -1.05 12.54
C TYR A 7 26.23 -2.22 11.76
N LEU A 8 27.05 -3.07 11.17
CA LEU A 8 26.62 -4.31 10.51
C LEU A 8 26.72 -5.45 11.53
N ASP A 9 25.59 -5.91 12.04
CA ASP A 9 25.55 -7.06 12.95
C ASP A 9 25.88 -8.36 12.18
N GLU A 10 26.94 -9.05 12.57
CA GLU A 10 27.40 -10.32 11.94
C GLU A 10 26.43 -11.50 12.19
N ARG A 11 25.52 -11.39 13.16
CA ARG A 11 24.46 -12.38 13.42
C ARG A 11 23.14 -11.96 12.77
N SER A 12 22.96 -12.27 11.49
CA SER A 12 21.74 -11.96 10.73
C SER A 12 20.63 -12.99 10.92
N LEU A 13 20.96 -14.29 10.94
CA LEU A 13 19.97 -15.37 10.97
C LEU A 13 19.06 -15.37 12.21
N PRO A 14 19.58 -15.28 13.45
CA PRO A 14 18.73 -15.28 14.64
C PRO A 14 17.78 -14.08 14.70
N ARG A 15 18.25 -12.91 14.25
CA ARG A 15 17.41 -11.69 14.18
C ARG A 15 16.29 -11.87 13.16
N LEU A 16 16.60 -12.42 11.98
CA LEU A 16 15.60 -12.65 10.94
C LEU A 16 14.53 -13.65 11.41
N GLY A 17 14.92 -14.70 12.14
CA GLY A 17 13.97 -15.63 12.77
C GLY A 17 13.04 -14.95 13.77
N VAL A 18 13.58 -14.09 14.66
CA VAL A 18 12.75 -13.30 15.60
C VAL A 18 11.80 -12.37 14.85
N LEU A 19 12.29 -11.67 13.81
CA LEU A 19 11.47 -10.79 13.00
C LEU A 19 10.39 -11.53 12.22
N LEU A 20 10.67 -12.76 11.76
CA LEU A 20 9.69 -13.60 11.09
C LEU A 20 8.56 -13.99 12.04
N CYS A 21 8.88 -14.52 13.21
CA CYS A 21 7.87 -14.84 14.23
C CYS A 21 7.05 -13.60 14.62
N PHE A 22 7.72 -12.47 14.81
CA PHE A 22 7.06 -11.21 15.16
C PHE A 22 6.15 -10.70 14.05
N SER A 23 6.58 -10.81 12.78
CA SER A 23 5.77 -10.44 11.62
C SER A 23 4.56 -11.37 11.45
N ALA A 24 4.74 -12.68 11.66
CA ALA A 24 3.65 -13.65 11.62
C ALA A 24 2.57 -13.29 12.65
N VAL A 25 2.95 -13.12 13.92
CA VAL A 25 2.02 -12.73 14.99
C VAL A 25 1.39 -11.38 14.68
N PHE A 26 2.16 -10.40 14.24
CA PHE A 26 1.65 -9.08 13.90
C PHE A 26 0.59 -9.13 12.80
N MET A 27 0.87 -9.83 11.69
CA MET A 27 -0.04 -9.91 10.54
C MET A 27 -1.32 -10.71 10.82
N LEU A 28 -1.35 -11.59 11.83
CA LEU A 28 -2.59 -12.22 12.27
C LEU A 28 -3.64 -11.18 12.72
N PHE A 29 -3.21 -10.09 13.33
CA PHE A 29 -4.10 -9.05 13.87
C PHE A 29 -4.14 -7.79 13.00
N ALA A 30 -3.01 -7.44 12.38
CA ALA A 30 -2.88 -6.19 11.65
C ALA A 30 -3.44 -6.25 10.22
N SER A 31 -3.79 -7.44 9.71
CA SER A 31 -4.33 -7.66 8.37
C SER A 31 -5.66 -8.45 8.42
N PRO A 32 -6.74 -7.86 8.98
CA PRO A 32 -7.97 -8.58 9.25
C PRO A 32 -8.69 -9.18 8.03
N TYR A 33 -8.43 -8.73 6.79
CA TYR A 33 -9.05 -9.33 5.59
C TYR A 33 -8.27 -10.46 4.93
N THR A 34 -7.02 -10.70 5.35
CA THR A 34 -6.20 -11.80 4.82
C THR A 34 -5.79 -12.80 5.90
N THR A 35 -5.86 -12.41 7.17
CA THR A 35 -5.53 -13.29 8.30
C THR A 35 -6.29 -14.61 8.27
N PRO A 36 -5.66 -15.74 8.63
CA PRO A 36 -6.35 -17.02 8.79
C PRO A 36 -7.27 -17.08 10.02
N LEU A 37 -7.29 -16.06 10.88
CA LEU A 37 -8.12 -16.04 12.09
C LEU A 37 -9.63 -15.85 11.82
N ASN A 38 -10.00 -15.35 10.64
CA ASN A 38 -11.38 -15.18 10.22
C ASN A 38 -11.51 -15.47 8.71
N ALA A 39 -12.74 -15.45 8.20
CA ALA A 39 -13.04 -15.69 6.79
C ALA A 39 -13.68 -14.48 6.09
N TYR A 40 -13.40 -13.26 6.54
CA TYR A 40 -14.00 -12.04 6.00
C TYR A 40 -13.18 -11.40 4.91
N TYR A 41 -13.88 -10.80 3.94
CA TYR A 41 -13.30 -10.02 2.86
C TYR A 41 -13.96 -8.65 2.80
N GLY A 42 -13.18 -7.61 2.54
CA GLY A 42 -13.74 -6.26 2.43
C GLY A 42 -12.86 -5.30 1.65
N TYR A 43 -13.53 -4.24 1.17
CA TYR A 43 -12.93 -3.07 0.53
C TYR A 43 -11.89 -3.43 -0.54
N ASP A 44 -10.84 -2.62 -0.68
CA ASP A 44 -9.77 -2.76 -1.68
C ASP A 44 -9.13 -4.16 -1.66
N SER A 45 -8.90 -4.76 -0.49
CA SER A 45 -8.31 -6.10 -0.41
C SER A 45 -9.17 -7.16 -1.11
N ALA A 46 -10.50 -7.06 -1.01
CA ALA A 46 -11.38 -7.99 -1.70
C ALA A 46 -11.24 -7.86 -3.22
N VAL A 47 -11.12 -6.63 -3.74
CA VAL A 47 -10.88 -6.37 -5.17
C VAL A 47 -9.59 -7.03 -5.62
N PHE A 48 -8.49 -6.77 -4.91
CA PHE A 48 -7.19 -7.29 -5.28
C PHE A 48 -7.16 -8.82 -5.24
N MET A 49 -7.80 -9.43 -4.24
CA MET A 49 -7.91 -10.88 -4.11
C MET A 49 -8.79 -11.50 -5.20
N SER A 50 -9.98 -10.93 -5.49
CA SER A 50 -10.87 -11.42 -6.55
C SER A 50 -10.19 -11.35 -7.91
N PHE A 51 -9.48 -10.25 -8.18
CA PHE A 51 -8.79 -10.07 -9.45
C PHE A 51 -7.54 -10.96 -9.52
N GLY A 52 -6.82 -11.11 -8.41
CA GLY A 52 -5.71 -12.06 -8.31
C GLY A 52 -6.15 -13.49 -8.63
N LYS A 53 -7.27 -13.94 -8.05
CA LYS A 53 -7.93 -15.21 -8.37
C LYS A 53 -8.28 -15.31 -9.86
N GLY A 54 -9.02 -14.32 -10.38
CA GLY A 54 -9.42 -14.31 -11.80
C GLY A 54 -8.24 -14.38 -12.77
N ILE A 55 -7.13 -13.68 -12.47
CA ILE A 55 -5.89 -13.76 -13.26
C ILE A 55 -5.35 -15.19 -13.31
N THR A 56 -5.38 -15.92 -12.18
CA THR A 56 -4.93 -17.32 -12.15
C THR A 56 -5.84 -18.28 -12.91
N HIS A 57 -7.09 -17.89 -13.14
CA HIS A 57 -8.06 -18.61 -13.97
C HIS A 57 -8.05 -18.18 -15.45
N GLY A 58 -7.16 -17.25 -15.83
CA GLY A 58 -6.97 -16.82 -17.21
C GLY A 58 -7.68 -15.52 -17.60
N LEU A 59 -8.36 -14.85 -16.66
CA LEU A 59 -8.92 -13.52 -16.91
C LEU A 59 -7.81 -12.48 -17.10
N ARG A 60 -8.03 -11.56 -18.03
CA ARG A 60 -7.05 -10.57 -18.45
C ARG A 60 -7.35 -9.23 -17.77
N LEU A 61 -6.41 -8.76 -16.96
CA LEU A 61 -6.50 -7.45 -16.32
C LEU A 61 -6.68 -6.32 -17.36
N TYR A 62 -7.55 -5.36 -17.03
CA TYR A 62 -8.03 -4.22 -17.84
C TYR A 62 -8.94 -4.56 -19.04
N LEU A 63 -9.09 -5.85 -19.38
CA LEU A 63 -10.09 -6.28 -20.37
C LEU A 63 -11.28 -6.95 -19.68
N ASP A 64 -10.99 -7.99 -18.89
CA ASP A 64 -11.97 -8.81 -18.20
C ASP A 64 -12.10 -8.40 -16.72
N LEU A 65 -11.11 -7.69 -16.18
CA LEU A 65 -11.05 -7.21 -14.80
C LEU A 65 -10.55 -5.76 -14.76
N TYR A 66 -11.44 -4.79 -14.54
CA TYR A 66 -11.10 -3.36 -14.61
C TYR A 66 -11.02 -2.71 -13.21
N ASP A 67 -9.91 -2.01 -12.94
CA ASP A 67 -9.72 -1.17 -11.75
C ASP A 67 -8.61 -0.11 -12.03
N ASN A 68 -8.62 1.00 -11.29
CA ASN A 68 -7.73 2.16 -11.49
C ASN A 68 -6.34 2.08 -10.79
N LYS A 69 -5.95 0.91 -10.24
CA LYS A 69 -4.62 0.70 -9.65
C LYS A 69 -3.70 0.05 -10.68
N GLY A 70 -2.39 0.19 -10.44
CA GLY A 70 -1.39 -0.41 -11.32
C GLY A 70 -1.39 -1.94 -11.24
N PRO A 71 -0.82 -2.64 -12.22
CA PRO A 71 -0.96 -4.09 -12.35
C PRO A 71 -0.31 -4.85 -11.18
N MET A 72 0.74 -4.30 -10.57
CA MET A 72 1.58 -5.04 -9.61
C MET A 72 0.80 -5.56 -8.41
N ILE A 73 -0.19 -4.82 -7.90
CA ILE A 73 -0.99 -5.25 -6.73
C ILE A 73 -1.78 -6.52 -7.05
N PHE A 74 -2.34 -6.62 -8.26
CA PHE A 74 -3.13 -7.76 -8.70
C PHE A 74 -2.26 -8.99 -8.92
N TYR A 75 -1.06 -8.83 -9.48
CA TYR A 75 -0.15 -9.95 -9.68
C TYR A 75 0.50 -10.43 -8.36
N PHE A 76 0.68 -9.57 -7.37
CA PHE A 76 1.02 -10.01 -6.00
C PHE A 76 -0.11 -10.84 -5.38
N ASN A 77 -1.36 -10.43 -5.60
CA ASN A 77 -2.51 -11.20 -5.14
C ASN A 77 -2.68 -12.52 -5.90
N ALA A 78 -2.43 -12.55 -7.22
CA ALA A 78 -2.40 -13.76 -8.02
C ALA A 78 -1.32 -14.75 -7.53
N LEU A 79 -0.11 -14.25 -7.21
CA LEU A 79 0.93 -15.07 -6.61
C LEU A 79 0.50 -15.61 -5.23
N GLY A 80 -0.12 -14.77 -4.40
CA GLY A 80 -0.68 -15.21 -3.12
C GLY A 80 -1.71 -16.32 -3.29
N TYR A 81 -2.59 -16.18 -4.29
CA TYR A 81 -3.59 -17.18 -4.62
C TYR A 81 -2.98 -18.51 -5.05
N LEU A 82 -1.95 -18.50 -5.90
CA LEU A 82 -1.20 -19.71 -6.30
C LEU A 82 -0.50 -20.40 -5.12
N LEU A 83 -0.15 -19.67 -4.06
CA LEU A 83 0.51 -20.20 -2.86
C LEU A 83 -0.49 -20.74 -1.81
N GLY A 84 -1.78 -20.81 -2.14
CA GLY A 84 -2.82 -21.34 -1.25
C GLY A 84 -3.90 -20.32 -0.90
N GLY A 85 -4.38 -19.57 -1.90
CA GLY A 85 -5.48 -18.63 -1.75
C GLY A 85 -5.17 -17.49 -0.78
N ARG A 86 -6.13 -17.23 0.10
CA ARG A 86 -6.00 -16.24 1.19
C ARG A 86 -4.79 -16.51 2.09
N THR A 87 -4.53 -17.77 2.45
CA THR A 87 -3.42 -18.14 3.33
C THR A 87 -2.08 -17.90 2.66
N GLY A 88 -1.96 -18.22 1.36
CA GLY A 88 -0.76 -17.94 0.57
C GLY A 88 -0.46 -16.43 0.52
N LEU A 89 -1.49 -15.60 0.34
CA LEU A 89 -1.36 -14.14 0.41
C LEU A 89 -0.90 -13.64 1.79
N TRP A 90 -1.47 -14.18 2.87
CA TRP A 90 -1.03 -13.84 4.23
C TRP A 90 0.43 -14.24 4.49
N ILE A 91 0.88 -15.41 4.00
CA ILE A 91 2.29 -15.83 4.06
C ILE A 91 3.19 -14.82 3.34
N LEU A 92 2.80 -14.37 2.14
CA LEU A 92 3.56 -13.34 1.42
C LEU A 92 3.64 -12.03 2.22
N GLN A 93 2.55 -11.59 2.83
CA GLN A 93 2.56 -10.39 3.68
C GLN A 93 3.51 -10.55 4.87
N VAL A 94 3.55 -11.72 5.52
CA VAL A 94 4.49 -12.01 6.61
C VAL A 94 5.94 -11.90 6.13
N VAL A 95 6.26 -12.44 4.94
CA VAL A 95 7.60 -12.36 4.35
C VAL A 95 7.98 -10.91 4.05
N PHE A 96 7.10 -10.13 3.41
CA PHE A 96 7.36 -8.74 3.08
C PHE A 96 7.50 -7.86 4.34
N MET A 97 6.64 -8.06 5.34
CA MET A 97 6.73 -7.35 6.61
C MET A 97 8.02 -7.68 7.36
N THR A 98 8.49 -8.94 7.29
CA THR A 98 9.79 -9.35 7.86
C THR A 98 10.94 -8.57 7.23
N PHE A 99 10.93 -8.41 5.91
CA PHE A 99 11.93 -7.60 5.21
C PHE A 99 11.81 -6.10 5.52
N ALA A 100 10.58 -5.58 5.64
CA ALA A 100 10.35 -4.20 6.03
C ALA A 100 10.91 -3.92 7.44
N PHE A 101 10.66 -4.80 8.41
CA PHE A 101 11.23 -4.68 9.75
C PHE A 101 12.76 -4.81 9.77
N GLU A 102 13.33 -5.74 9.01
CA GLU A 102 14.79 -5.88 8.91
C GLU A 102 15.44 -4.64 8.30
N LEU A 103 14.89 -4.10 7.22
CA LEU A 103 15.39 -2.88 6.58
C LEU A 103 15.22 -1.65 7.48
N SER A 104 14.10 -1.58 8.20
CA SER A 104 13.84 -0.54 9.21
C SER A 104 14.92 -0.57 10.31
N TYR A 105 15.13 -1.74 10.91
CA TYR A 105 16.16 -1.97 11.92
C TYR A 105 17.56 -1.58 11.40
N ARG A 106 17.95 -2.11 10.24
CA ARG A 106 19.27 -1.82 9.64
C ARG A 106 19.47 -0.35 9.34
N THR A 107 18.43 0.33 8.87
CA THR A 107 18.46 1.76 8.58
C THR A 107 18.67 2.57 9.86
N ALA A 108 17.93 2.27 10.93
CA ALA A 108 18.11 2.92 12.22
C ALA A 108 19.50 2.62 12.85
N ARG A 109 20.05 1.42 12.64
CA ARG A 109 21.41 1.06 13.09
C ARG A 109 22.50 1.94 12.48
N LEU A 110 22.28 2.57 11.33
CA LEU A 110 23.26 3.50 10.75
C LEU A 110 23.46 4.78 11.59
N PHE A 111 22.51 5.09 12.49
CA PHE A 111 22.50 6.31 13.29
C PHE A 111 22.52 6.05 14.79
N THR A 112 22.00 4.91 15.26
CA THR A 112 21.78 4.65 16.69
C THR A 112 22.25 3.26 17.11
N GLY A 113 22.31 3.01 18.43
CA GLY A 113 22.63 1.70 19.01
C GLY A 113 21.54 0.64 18.81
N ARG A 114 21.82 -0.62 19.18
CA ARG A 114 20.92 -1.78 18.97
C ARG A 114 19.52 -1.59 19.58
N GLY A 115 19.43 -1.10 20.82
CA GLY A 115 18.14 -0.92 21.50
C GLY A 115 17.24 0.13 20.81
N THR A 116 17.81 1.28 20.42
CA THR A 116 17.06 2.31 19.68
C THR A 116 16.68 1.86 18.27
N ALA A 117 17.48 0.99 17.63
CA ALA A 117 17.09 0.42 16.35
C ALA A 117 15.89 -0.53 16.47
N TRP A 118 15.77 -1.32 17.54
CA TRP A 118 14.55 -2.10 17.81
C TRP A 118 13.33 -1.21 18.05
N LEU A 119 13.49 -0.08 18.75
CA LEU A 119 12.42 0.90 18.91
C LEU A 119 11.90 1.41 17.55
N SER A 120 12.76 1.55 16.55
CA SER A 120 12.33 1.97 15.20
C SER A 120 11.42 0.95 14.50
N VAL A 121 11.58 -0.35 14.80
CA VAL A 121 10.68 -1.41 14.31
C VAL A 121 9.31 -1.27 14.97
N LEU A 122 9.28 -1.04 16.29
CA LEU A 122 8.03 -0.81 17.03
C LEU A 122 7.31 0.46 16.57
N VAL A 123 8.07 1.50 16.23
CA VAL A 123 7.54 2.74 15.65
C VAL A 123 6.92 2.49 14.28
N LEU A 124 7.60 1.74 13.40
CA LEU A 124 7.04 1.38 12.10
C LEU A 124 5.75 0.57 12.26
N LEU A 125 5.71 -0.37 13.20
CA LEU A 125 4.51 -1.14 13.54
C LEU A 125 3.36 -0.25 14.01
N PHE A 126 3.64 0.69 14.92
CA PHE A 126 2.63 1.62 15.41
C PHE A 126 2.10 2.53 14.29
N LEU A 127 2.99 3.07 13.46
CA LEU A 127 2.61 3.87 12.29
C LEU A 127 1.80 3.03 11.30
N TYR A 128 2.17 1.77 11.08
CA TYR A 128 1.39 0.83 10.28
C TYR A 128 -0.04 0.72 10.79
N CYS A 129 -0.26 0.35 12.06
CA CYS A 129 -1.62 0.27 12.62
C CYS A 129 -2.36 1.62 12.58
N GLY A 130 -1.64 2.72 12.72
CA GLY A 130 -2.18 4.07 12.67
C GLY A 130 -2.49 4.61 11.27
N THR A 131 -2.14 3.88 10.21
CA THR A 131 -2.28 4.35 8.81
C THR A 131 -2.88 3.32 7.88
N VAL A 132 -2.51 2.05 8.00
CA VAL A 132 -3.05 0.96 7.18
C VAL A 132 -4.59 0.96 7.26
N GLY A 133 -5.23 0.61 6.14
CA GLY A 133 -6.63 0.23 6.15
C GLY A 133 -6.80 -1.08 6.90
N GLU A 134 -6.99 -2.18 6.17
CA GLU A 134 -7.30 -3.49 6.75
C GLU A 134 -6.35 -4.60 6.25
N GLY A 135 -5.20 -4.18 5.73
CA GLY A 135 -4.16 -5.03 5.13
C GLY A 135 -4.30 -5.21 3.62
N ASN A 136 -3.27 -5.80 3.01
CA ASN A 136 -3.16 -6.02 1.55
C ASN A 136 -3.29 -4.73 0.73
N MET A 137 -2.83 -3.61 1.28
CA MET A 137 -2.89 -2.31 0.62
C MET A 137 -1.67 -2.10 -0.27
N THR A 138 -1.80 -1.31 -1.33
CA THR A 138 -0.67 -0.98 -2.22
C THR A 138 0.53 -0.40 -1.45
N GLU A 139 0.24 0.39 -0.42
CA GLU A 139 1.21 1.08 0.43
C GLU A 139 1.98 0.12 1.34
N GLU A 140 1.32 -0.94 1.81
CA GLU A 140 1.95 -2.00 2.61
C GLU A 140 3.01 -2.74 1.79
N TRP A 141 2.64 -3.22 0.60
CA TRP A 141 3.58 -3.91 -0.29
C TRP A 141 4.75 -3.00 -0.72
N SER A 142 4.50 -1.69 -0.81
CA SER A 142 5.49 -0.68 -1.18
C SER A 142 6.53 -0.40 -0.09
N LEU A 143 6.34 -0.87 1.15
CA LEU A 143 7.25 -0.59 2.27
C LEU A 143 8.66 -1.11 2.01
N VAL A 144 8.79 -2.37 1.56
CA VAL A 144 10.11 -3.00 1.30
C VAL A 144 10.86 -2.24 0.21
N PHE A 145 10.17 -1.92 -0.88
CA PHE A 145 10.73 -1.21 -2.03
C PHE A 145 11.00 0.27 -1.75
N SER A 146 10.42 0.85 -0.70
CA SER A 146 10.76 2.20 -0.23
C SER A 146 11.94 2.19 0.76
N LEU A 147 11.97 1.21 1.66
CA LEU A 147 13.01 1.06 2.68
C LEU A 147 14.34 0.59 2.10
N LEU A 148 14.34 -0.24 1.04
CA LEU A 148 15.56 -0.76 0.45
C LEU A 148 16.44 0.35 -0.18
N PRO A 149 15.92 1.25 -1.03
CA PRO A 149 16.67 2.40 -1.53
C PRO A 149 17.15 3.34 -0.43
N LEU A 150 16.32 3.58 0.59
CA LEU A 150 16.70 4.37 1.77
C LEU A 150 17.88 3.75 2.51
N TRP A 151 17.82 2.45 2.79
CA TRP A 151 18.90 1.75 3.49
C TRP A 151 20.20 1.76 2.68
N LEU A 152 20.14 1.40 1.39
CA LEU A 152 21.32 1.33 0.52
C LEU A 152 21.99 2.69 0.35
N SER A 153 21.20 3.75 0.15
CA SER A 153 21.69 5.12 -0.03
C SER A 153 22.39 5.63 1.24
N LEU A 154 21.72 5.52 2.38
CA LEU A 154 22.27 5.95 3.67
C LEU A 154 23.49 5.10 4.07
N ARG A 155 23.46 3.79 3.81
CA ARG A 155 24.62 2.89 4.03
C ARG A 155 25.83 3.33 3.20
N PHE A 156 25.61 3.67 1.92
CA PHE A 156 26.69 4.16 1.05
C PHE A 156 27.26 5.47 1.57
N ILE A 157 26.42 6.44 1.93
CA ILE A 157 26.87 7.74 2.45
C ILE A 157 27.72 7.54 3.72
N LYS A 158 27.36 6.59 4.58
CA LYS A 158 28.13 6.24 5.80
C LYS A 158 29.53 5.68 5.52
N THR A 159 29.82 5.26 4.29
CA THR A 159 31.20 4.88 3.91
C THR A 159 32.15 6.07 3.84
N GLY A 160 31.61 7.28 3.66
CA GLY A 160 32.39 8.51 3.44
C GLY A 160 32.92 8.67 2.01
N ALA A 161 32.57 7.76 1.09
CA ALA A 161 32.93 7.90 -0.31
C ALA A 161 32.16 9.07 -0.97
N PRO A 162 32.76 9.76 -1.95
CA PRO A 162 32.06 10.79 -2.72
C PRO A 162 30.91 10.21 -3.55
N ALA A 163 29.89 11.00 -3.83
CA ALA A 163 28.66 10.57 -4.47
C ALA A 163 28.87 9.95 -5.85
N TYR A 164 29.85 10.43 -6.64
CA TYR A 164 30.16 9.83 -7.95
C TYR A 164 30.68 8.39 -7.88
N ARG A 165 31.08 7.90 -6.71
CA ARG A 165 31.44 6.49 -6.48
C ARG A 165 30.25 5.63 -6.03
N HIS A 166 29.03 6.15 -6.12
CA HIS A 166 27.85 5.39 -5.80
C HIS A 166 27.80 4.09 -6.63
N PRO A 167 27.58 2.92 -6.02
CA PRO A 167 27.58 1.66 -6.76
C PRO A 167 26.54 1.68 -7.88
N LYS A 168 26.96 1.40 -9.11
CA LYS A 168 26.09 1.40 -10.30
C LYS A 168 24.88 0.46 -10.14
N TRP A 169 25.10 -0.70 -9.52
CA TRP A 169 24.03 -1.66 -9.27
C TRP A 169 23.00 -1.20 -8.24
N TYR A 170 23.35 -0.28 -7.32
CA TYR A 170 22.34 0.34 -6.44
C TYR A 170 21.34 1.15 -7.26
N SER A 171 21.79 1.87 -8.29
CA SER A 171 20.90 2.63 -9.17
C SER A 171 19.94 1.75 -9.96
N VAL A 172 20.39 0.58 -10.42
CA VAL A 172 19.49 -0.41 -11.03
C VAL A 172 18.43 -0.87 -10.02
N ILE A 173 18.82 -1.16 -8.78
CA ILE A 173 17.88 -1.52 -7.70
C ILE A 173 16.90 -0.39 -7.41
N TYR A 174 17.34 0.86 -7.40
CA TYR A 174 16.45 2.02 -7.20
C TYR A 174 15.43 2.11 -8.34
N GLY A 175 15.86 1.85 -9.57
CA GLY A 175 14.98 1.71 -10.73
C GLY A 175 13.94 0.60 -10.57
N VAL A 176 14.36 -0.60 -10.17
CA VAL A 176 13.44 -1.73 -9.93
C VAL A 176 12.44 -1.38 -8.83
N CYS A 177 12.90 -0.84 -7.70
CA CYS A 177 12.03 -0.42 -6.60
C CYS A 177 11.05 0.68 -7.02
N PHE A 178 11.52 1.65 -7.81
CA PHE A 178 10.68 2.68 -8.41
C PHE A 178 9.61 2.03 -9.31
N GLY A 179 10.01 1.14 -10.23
CA GLY A 179 9.11 0.46 -11.14
C GLY A 179 8.04 -0.38 -10.43
N VAL A 180 8.42 -1.11 -9.37
CA VAL A 180 7.46 -1.88 -8.56
C VAL A 180 6.46 -0.96 -7.89
N ASN A 181 6.92 0.07 -7.17
CA ASN A 181 6.01 1.00 -6.50
C ASN A 181 5.14 1.77 -7.50
N PHE A 182 5.71 2.21 -8.62
CA PHE A 182 5.00 2.92 -9.68
C PHE A 182 3.90 2.05 -10.32
N MET A 183 4.14 0.74 -10.48
CA MET A 183 3.16 -0.25 -10.94
C MET A 183 2.19 -0.71 -9.85
N MET A 184 2.37 -0.32 -8.58
CA MET A 184 1.32 -0.41 -7.56
C MET A 184 0.38 0.79 -7.67
N ARG A 185 0.98 1.99 -7.57
CA ARG A 185 0.35 3.30 -7.74
C ARG A 185 1.48 4.33 -7.89
N ALA A 186 1.34 5.28 -8.81
CA ALA A 186 2.40 6.27 -9.08
C ALA A 186 2.90 7.02 -7.82
N THR A 187 1.98 7.32 -6.91
CA THR A 187 2.26 7.98 -5.62
C THR A 187 3.17 7.16 -4.70
N ASN A 188 3.18 5.83 -4.81
CA ASN A 188 3.96 4.97 -3.91
C ASN A 188 5.46 5.04 -4.19
N ALA A 189 5.86 5.57 -5.35
CA ALA A 189 7.26 5.78 -5.71
C ALA A 189 7.92 7.00 -5.03
N ALA A 190 7.15 7.80 -4.27
CA ALA A 190 7.58 9.08 -3.71
C ALA A 190 8.88 9.03 -2.89
N ILE A 191 9.03 8.03 -2.02
CA ILE A 191 10.24 7.88 -1.21
C ILE A 191 11.47 7.61 -2.10
N VAL A 192 11.31 6.79 -3.13
CA VAL A 192 12.38 6.50 -4.09
C VAL A 192 12.76 7.77 -4.84
N CYS A 193 11.78 8.58 -5.28
CA CYS A 193 12.03 9.89 -5.88
C CYS A 193 12.83 10.83 -4.95
N GLY A 194 12.54 10.84 -3.65
CA GLY A 194 13.30 11.60 -2.67
C GLY A 194 14.77 11.18 -2.58
N VAL A 195 15.04 9.86 -2.59
CA VAL A 195 16.41 9.31 -2.64
C VAL A 195 17.12 9.71 -3.94
N LEU A 196 16.46 9.57 -5.08
CA LEU A 196 17.01 9.91 -6.39
C LEU A 196 17.36 11.40 -6.49
N LEU A 197 16.47 12.29 -6.03
CA LEU A 197 16.72 13.72 -6.01
C LEU A 197 17.91 14.08 -5.10
N ALA A 198 18.07 13.41 -3.95
CA ALA A 198 19.21 13.63 -3.08
C ALA A 198 20.54 13.33 -3.79
N PHE A 199 20.62 12.22 -4.52
CA PHE A 199 21.81 11.87 -5.28
C PHE A 199 22.03 12.77 -6.49
N ALA A 200 20.97 13.20 -7.17
CA ALA A 200 21.08 14.18 -8.24
C ALA A 200 21.71 15.49 -7.74
N VAL A 201 21.22 16.02 -6.61
CA VAL A 201 21.78 17.22 -5.98
C VAL A 201 23.25 17.01 -5.57
N LEU A 202 23.59 15.87 -4.96
CA LEU A 202 24.97 15.57 -4.57
C LEU A 202 25.92 15.52 -5.79
N LEU A 203 25.52 14.86 -6.88
CA LEU A 203 26.32 14.75 -8.10
C LEU A 203 26.48 16.09 -8.82
N CYS A 204 25.43 16.92 -8.85
CA CYS A 204 25.51 18.29 -9.36
C CYS A 204 26.48 19.14 -8.53
N ARG A 205 26.45 19.02 -7.20
CA ARG A 205 27.40 19.73 -6.31
C ARG A 205 28.84 19.27 -6.52
N GLU A 206 29.05 17.99 -6.80
CA GLU A 206 30.37 17.45 -7.16
C GLU A 206 30.77 17.79 -8.61
N LYS A 207 29.90 18.44 -9.38
CA LYS A 207 30.06 18.76 -10.81
C LYS A 207 30.31 17.51 -11.67
N LYS A 208 29.74 16.36 -11.28
CA LYS A 208 29.91 15.06 -11.94
C LYS A 208 28.72 14.71 -12.82
N PHE A 209 28.45 15.53 -13.84
CA PHE A 209 27.30 15.38 -14.75
C PHE A 209 27.31 14.07 -15.54
N GLY A 210 28.49 13.58 -15.96
CA GLY A 210 28.59 12.27 -16.62
C GLY A 210 28.17 11.11 -15.70
N ALA A 211 28.50 11.18 -14.41
CA ALA A 211 28.04 10.20 -13.42
C ALA A 211 26.53 10.33 -13.17
N LEU A 212 26.00 11.56 -13.12
CA LEU A 212 24.56 11.82 -13.01
C LEU A 212 23.81 11.17 -14.17
N LEU A 213 24.21 11.43 -15.42
CA LEU A 213 23.58 10.84 -16.60
C LEU A 213 23.64 9.32 -16.56
N LEU A 214 24.79 8.74 -16.22
CA LEU A 214 24.92 7.29 -16.06
C LEU A 214 23.94 6.73 -15.02
N HIS A 215 23.85 7.35 -13.85
CA HIS A 215 22.92 6.90 -12.81
C HIS A 215 21.46 7.06 -13.21
N ILE A 216 21.09 8.12 -13.93
CA ILE A 216 19.75 8.29 -14.51
C ILE A 216 19.45 7.13 -15.47
N VAL A 217 20.35 6.84 -16.41
CA VAL A 217 20.17 5.72 -17.37
C VAL A 217 20.02 4.39 -16.63
N LEU A 218 20.84 4.12 -15.61
CA LEU A 218 20.76 2.87 -14.83
C LEU A 218 19.46 2.74 -14.04
N VAL A 219 18.93 3.85 -13.49
CA VAL A 219 17.60 3.87 -12.84
C VAL A 219 16.52 3.60 -13.86
N LEU A 220 16.57 4.23 -15.04
CA LEU A 220 15.60 3.99 -16.12
C LEU A 220 15.65 2.55 -16.61
N CYS A 221 16.83 1.95 -16.76
CA CYS A 221 16.98 0.53 -17.06
C CYS A 221 16.34 -0.34 -15.99
N GLY A 222 16.60 -0.06 -14.70
CA GLY A 222 15.98 -0.79 -13.60
C GLY A 222 14.45 -0.68 -13.58
N ALA A 223 13.91 0.51 -13.86
CA ALA A 223 12.46 0.72 -13.94
C ALA A 223 11.86 -0.02 -15.15
N ALA A 224 12.53 0.01 -16.31
CA ALA A 224 12.11 -0.69 -17.51
C ALA A 224 12.07 -2.22 -17.33
N LEU A 225 12.92 -2.80 -16.46
CA LEU A 225 12.86 -4.23 -16.13
C LEU A 225 11.53 -4.64 -15.47
N VAL A 226 10.81 -3.70 -14.86
CA VAL A 226 9.51 -3.96 -14.21
C VAL A 226 8.36 -3.46 -15.07
N VAL A 227 8.44 -2.22 -15.55
CA VAL A 227 7.38 -1.58 -16.34
C VAL A 227 7.30 -2.17 -17.75
N GLY A 228 8.45 -2.50 -18.35
CA GLY A 228 8.54 -3.03 -19.72
C GLY A 228 7.76 -4.33 -19.92
N PRO A 229 7.93 -5.37 -19.07
CA PRO A 229 7.15 -6.60 -19.17
C PRO A 229 5.63 -6.36 -19.14
N PHE A 230 5.13 -5.50 -18.25
CA PHE A 230 3.70 -5.16 -18.21
C PHE A 230 3.26 -4.42 -19.48
N ALA A 231 4.00 -3.39 -19.90
CA ALA A 231 3.69 -2.63 -21.10
C ALA A 231 3.62 -3.55 -22.35
N LEU A 232 4.61 -4.43 -22.52
CA LEU A 232 4.65 -5.39 -23.63
C LEU A 232 3.50 -6.41 -23.55
N TYR A 233 3.21 -6.93 -22.36
CA TYR A 233 2.10 -7.85 -22.15
C TYR A 233 0.76 -7.20 -22.53
N PHE A 234 0.46 -6.02 -22.00
CA PHE A 234 -0.80 -5.33 -22.28
C PHE A 234 -0.89 -4.86 -23.73
N ALA A 235 0.23 -4.49 -24.38
CA ALA A 235 0.25 -4.22 -25.81
C ALA A 235 -0.10 -5.48 -26.64
N ARG A 236 0.46 -6.63 -26.28
CA ARG A 236 0.22 -7.91 -26.99
C ARG A 236 -1.23 -8.35 -26.93
N ILE A 237 -1.92 -8.13 -25.81
CA ILE A 237 -3.32 -8.54 -25.64
C ILE A 237 -4.33 -7.45 -26.01
N GLY A 238 -3.89 -6.30 -26.53
CA GLY A 238 -4.77 -5.18 -26.91
C GLY A 238 -5.34 -4.38 -25.73
N ALA A 239 -4.75 -4.49 -24.54
CA ALA A 239 -5.20 -3.83 -23.31
C ALA A 239 -4.39 -2.58 -22.94
N PHE A 240 -3.38 -2.21 -23.73
CA PHE A 240 -2.42 -1.15 -23.36
C PHE A 240 -3.09 0.20 -23.09
N ASP A 241 -4.02 0.63 -23.94
CA ASP A 241 -4.70 1.92 -23.76
C ASP A 241 -5.57 1.92 -22.51
N ARG A 242 -6.30 0.83 -22.23
CA ARG A 242 -7.08 0.66 -21.00
C ARG A 242 -6.19 0.64 -19.76
N PHE A 243 -5.04 -0.06 -19.82
CA PHE A 243 -4.03 -0.05 -18.77
C PHE A 243 -3.53 1.37 -18.47
N MET A 244 -3.13 2.11 -19.51
CA MET A 244 -2.60 3.47 -19.37
C MET A 244 -3.67 4.44 -18.83
N TYR A 245 -4.91 4.31 -19.32
CA TYR A 245 -6.02 5.10 -18.86
C TYR A 245 -6.31 4.84 -17.38
N ALA A 246 -6.52 3.57 -17.02
CA ALA A 246 -6.91 3.18 -15.67
C ALA A 246 -5.83 3.50 -14.63
N SER A 247 -4.58 3.13 -14.91
CA SER A 247 -3.48 3.24 -13.94
C SER A 247 -2.94 4.66 -13.78
N PHE A 248 -3.03 5.50 -14.81
CA PHE A 248 -2.40 6.83 -14.81
C PHE A 248 -3.38 7.95 -15.10
N LEU A 249 -4.03 7.95 -16.26
CA LEU A 249 -4.82 9.10 -16.72
C LEU A 249 -6.02 9.37 -15.80
N HIS A 250 -6.73 8.32 -15.41
CA HIS A 250 -7.82 8.40 -14.45
C HIS A 250 -7.35 8.99 -13.10
N ASN A 251 -6.20 8.54 -12.58
CA ASN A 251 -5.64 9.08 -11.33
C ASN A 251 -5.24 10.56 -11.44
N PHE A 252 -4.79 11.02 -12.61
CA PHE A 252 -4.53 12.45 -12.84
C PHE A 252 -5.81 13.27 -12.88
N HIS A 253 -6.86 12.78 -13.54
CA HIS A 253 -8.18 13.43 -13.55
C HIS A 253 -8.79 13.48 -12.16
N TYR A 254 -8.69 12.37 -11.42
CA TYR A 254 -9.10 12.27 -10.03
C TYR A 254 -8.37 13.31 -9.18
N ALA A 255 -7.03 13.35 -9.21
CA ALA A 255 -6.23 14.33 -8.46
C ALA A 255 -6.51 15.80 -8.85
N ALA A 256 -6.87 16.07 -10.11
CA ALA A 256 -7.23 17.42 -10.58
C ALA A 256 -8.62 17.88 -10.08
N GLY A 257 -9.51 16.94 -9.73
CA GLY A 257 -10.85 17.21 -9.19
C GLY A 257 -10.87 17.80 -7.77
N GLY A 258 -9.73 17.94 -7.10
CA GLY A 258 -9.61 18.77 -5.91
C GLY A 258 -8.56 18.28 -4.92
N ALA A 259 -7.89 19.23 -4.26
CA ALA A 259 -6.92 18.98 -3.20
C ALA A 259 -7.54 18.33 -1.95
N ALA A 260 -6.66 17.68 -1.16
CA ALA A 260 -6.81 17.16 0.20
C ALA A 260 -7.92 17.77 1.07
N ALA A 261 -8.48 16.93 1.96
CA ALA A 261 -9.28 17.33 3.13
C ALA A 261 -10.49 18.23 2.83
N LYS A 262 -11.69 17.66 2.85
CA LYS A 262 -12.95 18.40 2.62
C LYS A 262 -13.38 19.23 3.84
N THR A 263 -12.88 18.90 5.04
CA THR A 263 -13.27 19.57 6.29
C THR A 263 -12.06 20.13 7.06
N ALA A 264 -12.29 21.11 7.94
CA ALA A 264 -11.26 21.63 8.84
C ALA A 264 -10.64 20.53 9.74
N LYS A 265 -11.45 19.54 10.13
CA LYS A 265 -10.98 18.36 10.87
C LYS A 265 -10.01 17.53 10.03
N ASP A 266 -10.29 17.33 8.75
CA ASP A 266 -9.40 16.58 7.86
C ASP A 266 -8.07 17.29 7.66
N TRP A 267 -8.08 18.63 7.53
CA TRP A 267 -6.87 19.45 7.47
C TRP A 267 -6.07 19.39 8.77
N LEU A 268 -6.73 19.51 9.93
CA LEU A 268 -6.08 19.37 11.23
C LEU A 268 -5.40 18.00 11.36
N MET A 269 -6.10 16.92 11.00
CA MET A 269 -5.55 15.57 11.05
C MET A 269 -4.41 15.36 10.04
N TYR A 270 -4.50 15.98 8.86
CA TYR A 270 -3.41 15.98 7.89
C TYR A 270 -2.16 16.64 8.50
N PHE A 271 -2.27 17.89 8.97
CA PHE A 271 -1.14 18.63 9.57
C PHE A 271 -0.59 17.92 10.81
N ALA A 272 -1.46 17.35 11.64
CA ALA A 272 -1.04 16.58 12.80
C ALA A 272 -0.18 15.37 12.37
N ARG A 273 -0.61 14.59 11.36
CA ARG A 273 0.13 13.41 10.89
C ARG A 273 1.44 13.75 10.20
N VAL A 274 1.50 14.85 9.43
CA VAL A 274 2.76 15.30 8.79
C VAL A 274 3.63 16.17 9.71
N SER A 275 3.19 16.53 10.92
CA SER A 275 3.93 17.38 11.86
C SER A 275 5.32 16.84 12.22
N MET A 276 5.52 15.53 12.06
CA MET A 276 6.80 14.86 12.19
C MET A 276 7.87 15.34 11.19
N VAL A 277 7.45 15.71 9.97
CA VAL A 277 8.36 16.10 8.88
C VAL A 277 9.21 17.32 9.24
N PRO A 278 8.64 18.47 9.67
CA PRO A 278 9.47 19.61 10.07
C PRO A 278 10.38 19.30 11.26
N VAL A 279 9.98 18.43 12.20
CA VAL A 279 10.84 18.00 13.32
C VAL A 279 12.06 17.24 12.81
N VAL A 280 11.86 16.27 11.91
CA VAL A 280 12.95 15.50 11.29
C VAL A 280 13.87 16.43 10.48
N ILE A 281 13.31 17.33 9.68
CA ILE A 281 14.08 18.31 8.90
C ILE A 281 14.93 19.19 9.82
N TYR A 282 14.35 19.74 10.89
CA TYR A 282 15.06 20.55 11.87
C TYR A 282 16.27 19.81 12.46
N PHE A 283 16.07 18.59 12.95
CA PHE A 283 17.16 17.82 13.56
C PHE A 283 18.19 17.34 12.55
N ALA A 284 17.80 17.03 11.31
CA ALA A 284 18.71 16.69 10.23
C ALA A 284 19.61 17.89 9.87
N VAL A 285 19.02 19.07 9.65
CA VAL A 285 19.76 20.31 9.35
C VAL A 285 20.67 20.70 10.50
N ARG A 286 20.19 20.65 11.75
CA ARG A 286 20.97 20.99 12.93
C ARG A 286 22.20 20.08 13.09
N GLN A 287 22.01 18.77 12.96
CA GLN A 287 23.13 17.82 13.09
C GLN A 287 24.09 17.90 11.91
N MET A 288 23.60 18.23 10.72
CA MET A 288 24.46 18.53 9.57
C MET A 288 25.33 19.76 9.83
N LYS A 289 24.75 20.87 10.31
CA LYS A 289 25.51 22.08 10.67
C LYS A 289 26.55 21.83 11.77
N LYS A 290 26.28 20.89 12.69
CA LYS A 290 27.22 20.45 13.73
C LYS A 290 28.28 19.44 13.25
N GLY A 291 28.23 19.00 11.99
CA GLY A 291 29.11 17.95 11.46
C GLY A 291 28.83 16.53 11.96
N ALA A 292 27.76 16.33 12.75
CA ALA A 292 27.36 15.02 13.28
C ALA A 292 26.62 14.15 12.25
N LEU A 293 26.04 14.78 11.21
CA LEU A 293 25.32 14.12 10.12
C LEU A 293 25.92 14.53 8.77
N PRO A 294 26.32 13.60 7.88
CA PRO A 294 26.77 13.96 6.54
C PRO A 294 25.67 14.68 5.74
N LEU A 295 26.05 15.67 4.92
CA LEU A 295 25.12 16.40 4.04
C LEU A 295 24.25 15.45 3.21
N GLY A 296 24.84 14.39 2.64
CA GLY A 296 24.09 13.41 1.86
C GLY A 296 23.00 12.70 2.66
N SER A 297 23.27 12.38 3.94
CA SER A 297 22.25 11.77 4.81
C SER A 297 21.14 12.75 5.12
N ALA A 298 21.46 14.03 5.37
CA ALA A 298 20.45 15.07 5.57
C ALA A 298 19.57 15.24 4.32
N LEU A 299 20.16 15.33 3.12
CA LEU A 299 19.40 15.47 1.86
C LEU A 299 18.47 14.28 1.60
N VAL A 300 18.96 13.05 1.78
CA VAL A 300 18.12 11.85 1.62
C VAL A 300 16.92 11.88 2.56
N LEU A 301 17.11 12.25 3.83
CA LEU A 301 16.02 12.32 4.80
C LEU A 301 15.03 13.44 4.47
N ILE A 302 15.54 14.64 4.20
CA ILE A 302 14.71 15.82 3.90
C ILE A 302 13.85 15.54 2.66
N PHE A 303 14.44 15.14 1.54
CA PHE A 303 13.68 14.91 0.32
C PHE A 303 12.72 13.72 0.45
N SER A 304 13.11 12.63 1.12
CA SER A 304 12.18 11.50 1.33
C SER A 304 10.99 11.90 2.20
N CYS A 305 11.19 12.69 3.27
CA CYS A 305 10.09 13.20 4.08
C CYS A 305 9.19 14.18 3.32
N VAL A 306 9.78 15.09 2.52
CA VAL A 306 9.02 16.06 1.73
C VAL A 306 8.16 15.36 0.67
N PHE A 307 8.73 14.43 -0.09
CA PHE A 307 7.98 13.66 -1.10
C PHE A 307 6.91 12.78 -0.45
N GLY A 308 7.23 12.10 0.65
CA GLY A 308 6.25 11.30 1.40
C GLY A 308 5.08 12.13 1.92
N ALA A 309 5.33 13.32 2.46
CA ALA A 309 4.27 14.22 2.90
C ALA A 309 3.46 14.81 1.74
N ALA A 310 4.12 15.18 0.63
CA ALA A 310 3.44 15.72 -0.54
C ALA A 310 2.40 14.73 -1.10
N VAL A 311 2.74 13.43 -1.14
CA VAL A 311 1.79 12.39 -1.56
C VAL A 311 0.61 12.23 -0.60
N ALA A 312 0.83 12.39 0.71
CA ALA A 312 -0.27 12.34 1.68
C ALA A 312 -1.31 13.45 1.46
N VAL A 313 -0.94 14.59 0.85
CA VAL A 313 -1.89 15.63 0.40
C VAL A 313 -2.74 15.12 -0.76
N LEU A 314 -2.11 14.46 -1.74
CA LEU A 314 -2.79 14.02 -2.96
C LEU A 314 -3.81 12.89 -2.73
N GLY A 315 -3.75 12.21 -1.58
CA GLY A 315 -4.58 11.05 -1.25
C GLY A 315 -5.89 11.37 -0.51
N TYR A 316 -6.51 12.54 -0.68
CA TYR A 316 -7.83 12.88 -0.07
C TYR A 316 -7.94 12.64 1.45
N SER A 317 -6.84 12.79 2.19
CA SER A 317 -6.76 12.47 3.63
C SER A 317 -7.05 11.00 3.99
N TYR A 318 -7.10 10.10 3.01
CA TYR A 318 -7.17 8.66 3.26
C TYR A 318 -5.93 8.24 4.04
N LYS A 319 -6.20 7.52 5.14
CA LYS A 319 -5.20 7.26 6.18
C LYS A 319 -4.03 6.41 5.68
N HIS A 320 -4.29 5.52 4.72
CA HIS A 320 -3.29 4.62 4.16
C HIS A 320 -2.20 5.34 3.35
N TYR A 321 -2.47 6.53 2.78
CA TYR A 321 -1.44 7.31 2.08
C TYR A 321 -0.33 7.80 3.02
N PHE A 322 -0.60 7.95 4.32
CA PHE A 322 0.43 8.29 5.30
C PHE A 322 1.40 7.13 5.57
N LEU A 323 1.03 5.88 5.23
CA LEU A 323 1.93 4.74 5.34
C LEU A 323 3.16 4.91 4.42
N ILE A 324 3.00 5.57 3.26
CA ILE A 324 4.11 5.89 2.34
C ILE A 324 5.15 6.81 2.98
N LEU A 325 4.78 7.63 3.97
CA LEU A 325 5.73 8.49 4.69
C LEU A 325 6.56 7.69 5.72
N SER A 326 6.02 6.59 6.25
CA SER A 326 6.65 5.84 7.35
C SER A 326 8.09 5.35 7.10
N PRO A 327 8.51 4.93 5.87
CA PRO A 327 9.89 4.54 5.61
C PRO A 327 10.90 5.65 5.89
N ALA A 328 10.55 6.90 5.57
CA ALA A 328 11.42 8.06 5.80
C ALA A 328 11.46 8.45 7.28
N LEU A 329 10.38 8.20 8.02
CA LEU A 329 10.31 8.51 9.45
C LEU A 329 11.21 7.59 10.28
N VAL A 330 11.43 6.33 9.88
CA VAL A 330 12.31 5.37 10.59
C VAL A 330 13.71 5.96 10.88
N PRO A 331 14.52 6.35 9.87
CA PRO A 331 15.79 7.03 10.14
C PRO A 331 15.59 8.44 10.72
N GLY A 332 14.48 9.10 10.43
CA GLY A 332 14.11 10.40 11.01
C GLY A 332 14.07 10.36 12.54
N PHE A 333 13.40 9.37 13.14
CA PHE A 333 13.36 9.17 14.59
C PHE A 333 14.74 8.93 15.18
N ALA A 334 15.57 8.14 14.50
CA ALA A 334 16.94 7.86 14.94
C ALA A 334 17.79 9.15 14.99
N VAL A 335 17.65 10.00 13.96
CA VAL A 335 18.29 11.32 13.89
C VAL A 335 17.72 12.27 14.96
N CYS A 336 16.41 12.33 15.15
CA CYS A 336 15.78 13.16 16.18
C CYS A 336 16.24 12.76 17.59
N ALA A 337 16.29 11.46 17.90
CA ALA A 337 16.72 10.97 19.21
C ALA A 337 18.17 11.38 19.53
N GLU A 338 19.08 11.27 18.56
CA GLU A 338 20.48 11.69 18.73
C GLU A 338 20.60 13.22 18.83
N GLY A 339 19.81 13.93 18.02
CA GLY A 339 19.70 15.38 18.07
C GLY A 339 19.24 15.89 19.44
N VAL A 340 18.25 15.24 20.04
CA VAL A 340 17.75 15.49 21.40
C VAL A 340 18.80 15.20 22.46
N ARG A 341 19.47 14.04 22.38
CA ARG A 341 20.55 13.68 23.32
C ARG A 341 21.68 14.69 23.34
N SER A 342 22.04 15.24 22.16
CA SER A 342 23.06 16.28 22.06
C SER A 342 22.67 17.66 22.64
N MET A 343 21.42 17.86 23.04
CA MET A 343 20.91 19.12 23.64
C MET A 343 20.66 19.01 25.13
N ALA A 344 20.40 17.79 25.62
CA ALA A 344 19.94 17.60 26.98
C ALA A 344 21.08 17.83 28.00
N ALA A 345 20.73 18.44 29.14
CA ALA A 345 21.65 18.68 30.25
C ALA A 345 22.15 17.39 30.94
N GLY A 346 21.56 16.23 30.62
CA GLY A 346 21.98 14.93 31.15
C GLY A 346 21.11 13.78 30.61
N LYS A 347 21.50 12.54 30.91
CA LYS A 347 20.87 11.32 30.38
C LYS A 347 19.35 11.26 30.64
N LYS A 348 18.92 11.49 31.90
CA LYS A 348 17.48 11.48 32.26
C LYS A 348 16.68 12.55 31.51
N ALA A 349 17.24 13.74 31.32
CA ALA A 349 16.60 14.81 30.55
C ALA A 349 16.49 14.44 29.07
N ALA A 350 17.52 13.79 28.50
CA ALA A 350 17.51 13.31 27.13
C ALA A 350 16.43 12.25 26.90
N GLU A 351 16.30 11.29 27.81
CA GLU A 351 15.29 10.23 27.76
C GLU A 351 13.88 10.80 27.82
N ARG A 352 13.61 11.74 28.74
CA ARG A 352 12.32 12.44 28.84
C ARG A 352 11.99 13.21 27.57
N LEU A 353 12.95 13.95 27.02
CA LEU A 353 12.74 14.73 25.80
C LEU A 353 12.56 13.83 24.57
N CYS A 354 13.29 12.72 24.47
CA CYS A 354 13.08 11.72 23.41
C CYS A 354 11.68 11.11 23.50
N ALA A 355 11.23 10.77 24.71
CA ALA A 355 9.88 10.25 24.94
C ALA A 355 8.82 11.29 24.57
N ALA A 356 8.99 12.55 24.97
CA ALA A 356 8.07 13.62 24.61
C ALA A 356 7.97 13.84 23.09
N VAL A 357 9.11 13.86 22.38
CA VAL A 357 9.13 13.94 20.92
C VAL A 357 8.46 12.72 20.29
N LEU A 358 8.74 11.51 20.77
CA LEU A 358 8.11 10.29 20.29
C LEU A 358 6.58 10.33 20.48
N VAL A 359 6.11 10.73 21.66
CA VAL A 359 4.67 10.86 21.95
C VAL A 359 4.04 11.90 21.03
N PHE A 360 4.62 13.10 20.90
CA PHE A 360 4.13 14.14 19.99
C PHE A 360 4.00 13.62 18.55
N CYS A 361 4.97 12.84 18.11
CA CYS A 361 5.03 12.28 16.77
C CYS A 361 4.01 11.16 16.51
N LEU A 362 3.73 10.33 17.52
CA LEU A 362 2.85 9.16 17.39
C LEU A 362 1.39 9.46 17.76
N LEU A 363 1.13 10.46 18.60
CA LEU A 363 -0.22 10.84 19.05
C LEU A 363 -1.23 11.04 17.90
N PRO A 364 -0.89 11.68 16.76
CA PRO A 364 -1.81 11.85 15.64
C PRO A 364 -2.31 10.54 14.99
N TYR A 365 -1.59 9.44 15.22
CA TYR A 365 -1.87 8.12 14.68
C TYR A 365 -2.55 7.20 15.70
N ALA A 366 -2.51 7.55 16.99
CA ALA A 366 -3.02 6.73 18.09
C ALA A 366 -4.53 6.41 17.98
N PRO A 367 -5.44 7.36 17.64
CA PRO A 367 -6.86 7.04 17.49
C PRO A 367 -7.11 5.99 16.41
N GLN A 368 -6.38 6.09 15.28
CA GLN A 368 -6.52 5.11 14.21
C GLN A 368 -5.93 3.76 14.58
N ALA A 369 -4.78 3.73 15.26
CA ALA A 369 -4.19 2.50 15.75
C ALA A 369 -5.12 1.77 16.73
N ALA A 370 -5.83 2.51 17.59
CA ALA A 370 -6.83 1.96 18.48
C ALA A 370 -8.06 1.42 17.72
N VAL A 371 -8.58 2.16 16.73
CA VAL A 371 -9.66 1.68 15.86
C VAL A 371 -9.25 0.41 15.11
N HIS A 372 -8.02 0.35 14.59
CA HIS A 372 -7.49 -0.82 13.89
C HIS A 372 -7.42 -2.05 14.81
N ALA A 373 -6.88 -1.88 16.01
CA ALA A 373 -6.85 -2.94 17.02
C ALA A 373 -8.27 -3.40 17.41
N GLY A 374 -9.21 -2.46 17.57
CA GLY A 374 -10.61 -2.76 17.84
C GLY A 374 -11.29 -3.53 16.70
N LYS A 375 -11.07 -3.13 15.44
CA LYS A 375 -11.56 -3.87 14.25
C LYS A 375 -11.03 -5.29 14.23
N SER A 376 -9.73 -5.48 14.47
CA SER A 376 -9.13 -6.80 14.56
C SER A 376 -9.82 -7.66 15.63
N ILE A 377 -10.14 -7.11 16.79
CA ILE A 377 -10.87 -7.86 17.84
C ILE A 377 -12.29 -8.19 17.40
N LEU A 378 -13.03 -7.18 16.92
CA LEU A 378 -14.42 -7.33 16.48
C LEU A 378 -14.56 -8.38 15.37
N PHE A 379 -13.62 -8.39 14.43
CA PHE A 379 -13.67 -9.29 13.28
C PHE A 379 -13.19 -10.68 13.67
N ASN A 380 -12.04 -10.81 14.34
CA ASN A 380 -11.48 -12.12 14.64
C ASN A 380 -12.22 -12.86 15.77
N PHE A 381 -12.86 -12.15 16.70
CA PHE A 381 -13.37 -12.76 17.94
C PHE A 381 -14.81 -12.44 18.30
N CYS A 382 -15.43 -11.43 17.69
CA CYS A 382 -16.81 -11.02 18.03
C CYS A 382 -17.83 -11.26 16.92
N GLY A 383 -17.46 -11.89 15.81
CA GLY A 383 -18.41 -12.24 14.76
C GLY A 383 -19.03 -11.05 14.03
N TYR A 384 -18.36 -9.89 14.00
CA TYR A 384 -18.96 -8.64 13.49
C TYR A 384 -19.49 -8.73 12.04
N LEU A 385 -18.88 -9.59 11.20
CA LEU A 385 -19.26 -9.78 9.80
C LEU A 385 -19.88 -11.17 9.55
N ASP A 386 -20.26 -11.91 10.60
CA ASP A 386 -20.85 -13.25 10.45
C ASP A 386 -22.17 -13.19 9.68
N SER A 387 -22.99 -12.17 9.87
CA SER A 387 -24.27 -12.03 9.16
C SER A 387 -24.09 -11.82 7.65
N GLU A 388 -23.04 -11.12 7.21
CA GLU A 388 -22.67 -10.97 5.79
C GLU A 388 -22.20 -12.32 5.23
N LYS A 389 -21.33 -13.02 5.96
CA LYS A 389 -20.83 -14.33 5.57
C LYS A 389 -21.95 -15.37 5.47
N GLU A 390 -22.87 -15.40 6.43
CA GLU A 390 -24.04 -16.27 6.44
C GLU A 390 -24.93 -16.02 5.23
N ALA A 391 -25.29 -14.75 4.97
CA ALA A 391 -26.10 -14.39 3.79
C ALA A 391 -25.43 -14.83 2.48
N MET A 392 -24.12 -14.62 2.34
CA MET A 392 -23.39 -15.04 1.14
C MET A 392 -23.28 -16.56 1.01
N SER A 393 -23.16 -17.29 2.12
CA SER A 393 -23.18 -18.76 2.13
C SER A 393 -24.54 -19.31 1.69
N GLU A 394 -25.64 -18.66 2.10
CA GLU A 394 -26.99 -19.03 1.68
C GLU A 394 -27.22 -18.72 0.20
N ILE A 395 -26.76 -17.57 -0.30
CA ILE A 395 -26.78 -17.23 -1.74
C ILE A 395 -25.97 -18.26 -2.53
N ARG A 396 -24.78 -18.62 -2.05
CA ARG A 396 -23.91 -19.61 -2.72
C ARG A 396 -24.61 -20.95 -2.88
N ALA A 397 -25.31 -21.42 -1.85
CA ALA A 397 -26.05 -22.67 -1.90
C ALA A 397 -27.18 -22.65 -2.95
N CYS A 398 -27.77 -21.48 -3.25
CA CYS A 398 -28.74 -21.33 -4.34
C CYS A 398 -28.08 -21.42 -5.72
N ILE A 399 -26.90 -20.83 -5.88
CA ILE A 399 -26.18 -20.75 -7.17
C ILE A 399 -25.50 -22.07 -7.52
N ASP A 400 -24.97 -22.83 -6.55
CA ASP A 400 -24.26 -24.11 -6.80
C ASP A 400 -25.10 -25.15 -7.55
N ALA A 401 -26.43 -25.05 -7.51
CA ALA A 401 -27.33 -25.92 -8.26
C ALA A 401 -27.23 -25.72 -9.78
N ASP A 402 -26.87 -24.52 -10.23
CA ASP A 402 -26.55 -24.20 -11.62
C ASP A 402 -25.73 -22.89 -11.67
N PRO A 403 -24.38 -23.00 -11.65
CA PRO A 403 -23.50 -21.89 -11.30
C PRO A 403 -23.57 -20.72 -12.28
N GLY A 404 -23.94 -20.95 -13.55
CA GLY A 404 -24.09 -19.90 -14.56
C GLY A 404 -23.02 -18.81 -14.54
N GLU A 405 -23.39 -17.61 -14.98
CA GLU A 405 -22.59 -16.39 -14.78
C GLU A 405 -23.24 -15.55 -13.67
N VAL A 406 -22.43 -15.07 -12.72
CA VAL A 406 -22.88 -14.27 -11.57
C VAL A 406 -22.33 -12.85 -11.68
N LEU A 407 -23.21 -11.86 -11.65
CA LEU A 407 -22.84 -10.44 -11.55
C LEU A 407 -23.19 -9.89 -10.17
N ALA A 408 -22.20 -9.33 -9.49
CA ALA A 408 -22.42 -8.51 -8.30
C ALA A 408 -22.74 -7.07 -8.74
N TYR A 409 -24.02 -6.73 -8.92
CA TYR A 409 -24.44 -5.41 -9.42
C TYR A 409 -24.56 -4.42 -8.26
N ASP A 410 -23.72 -3.38 -8.30
CA ASP A 410 -23.53 -2.29 -7.35
C ASP A 410 -23.15 -2.77 -5.94
N MET A 411 -22.64 -3.99 -5.89
CA MET A 411 -22.12 -4.64 -4.71
C MET A 411 -20.59 -4.49 -4.65
N ARG A 412 -20.02 -4.84 -3.50
CA ARG A 412 -18.57 -4.91 -3.31
C ARG A 412 -18.00 -6.20 -3.93
N ALA A 413 -16.73 -6.17 -4.32
CA ALA A 413 -16.06 -7.33 -4.92
C ALA A 413 -15.87 -8.54 -3.98
N ASN A 414 -16.19 -8.41 -2.68
CA ASN A 414 -16.15 -9.51 -1.72
C ASN A 414 -17.19 -10.60 -2.04
N VAL A 415 -18.27 -10.26 -2.75
CA VAL A 415 -19.28 -11.21 -3.23
C VAL A 415 -18.62 -12.35 -4.01
N TYR A 416 -17.75 -12.05 -4.97
CA TYR A 416 -17.05 -13.07 -5.78
C TYR A 416 -16.17 -14.02 -4.96
N LEU A 417 -15.59 -13.54 -3.85
CA LEU A 417 -14.77 -14.38 -2.96
C LEU A 417 -15.63 -15.29 -2.09
N TYR A 418 -16.75 -14.79 -1.55
CA TYR A 418 -17.65 -15.62 -0.76
C TYR A 418 -18.38 -16.65 -1.62
N LEU A 419 -18.75 -16.25 -2.85
CA LEU A 419 -19.41 -17.12 -3.81
C LEU A 419 -18.43 -18.01 -4.58
N ASP A 420 -17.12 -17.87 -4.39
CA ASP A 420 -16.07 -18.57 -5.14
C ASP A 420 -16.25 -18.59 -6.67
N VAL A 421 -16.81 -17.53 -7.23
CA VAL A 421 -16.98 -17.34 -8.69
C VAL A 421 -16.07 -16.22 -9.17
N ASP A 422 -15.76 -16.20 -10.45
CA ASP A 422 -15.03 -15.09 -11.07
C ASP A 422 -16.01 -14.03 -11.59
N PRO A 423 -15.61 -12.74 -11.66
CA PRO A 423 -16.44 -11.72 -12.29
C PRO A 423 -16.71 -12.02 -13.77
N CYS A 424 -17.99 -12.02 -14.18
CA CYS A 424 -18.41 -12.17 -15.57
C CYS A 424 -18.40 -10.85 -16.37
N PHE A 425 -18.36 -9.71 -15.66
CA PHE A 425 -18.34 -8.39 -16.27
C PHE A 425 -17.11 -7.59 -15.83
N CYS A 426 -16.52 -6.86 -16.77
CA CYS A 426 -15.23 -6.18 -16.57
C CYS A 426 -15.24 -5.16 -15.41
N HIS A 427 -16.34 -4.42 -15.24
CA HIS A 427 -16.57 -3.55 -14.09
C HIS A 427 -17.26 -4.37 -13.00
N ALA A 428 -16.47 -5.08 -12.22
CA ALA A 428 -16.96 -6.13 -11.33
C ALA A 428 -17.74 -5.62 -10.11
N MET A 429 -17.63 -4.34 -9.74
CA MET A 429 -18.18 -3.82 -8.48
C MET A 429 -18.55 -2.33 -8.57
N THR A 430 -19.44 -1.90 -7.67
CA THR A 430 -19.81 -0.47 -7.44
C THR A 430 -20.03 0.30 -8.74
N GLN A 431 -20.71 -0.32 -9.71
CA GLN A 431 -20.80 0.16 -11.09
C GLN A 431 -21.51 1.51 -11.16
N ASP A 432 -22.54 1.75 -10.35
CA ASP A 432 -23.27 3.01 -10.34
C ASP A 432 -22.37 4.13 -9.80
N TRP A 433 -21.61 3.87 -8.73
CA TRP A 433 -20.61 4.83 -8.23
C TRP A 433 -19.52 5.12 -9.26
N MET A 434 -18.93 4.09 -9.87
CA MET A 434 -17.88 4.27 -10.89
C MET A 434 -18.39 5.02 -12.13
N SER A 435 -19.66 4.86 -12.47
CA SER A 435 -20.27 5.54 -13.62
C SER A 435 -20.38 7.05 -13.46
N GLN A 436 -20.37 7.57 -12.22
CA GLN A 436 -20.39 9.02 -11.94
C GLN A 436 -19.12 9.71 -12.47
N ASP A 437 -17.97 9.05 -12.31
CA ASP A 437 -16.68 9.56 -12.79
C ASP A 437 -16.37 9.11 -14.22
N SER A 438 -17.03 8.06 -14.71
CA SER A 438 -16.77 7.44 -16.01
C SER A 438 -18.07 6.99 -16.68
N PRO A 439 -18.80 7.89 -17.38
CA PRO A 439 -20.13 7.62 -17.91
C PRO A 439 -20.21 6.46 -18.91
N PHE A 440 -19.09 6.06 -19.54
CA PHE A 440 -19.05 4.91 -20.44
C PHE A 440 -19.34 3.59 -19.71
N ILE A 441 -19.06 3.49 -18.41
CA ILE A 441 -19.29 2.28 -17.60
C ILE A 441 -20.79 1.95 -17.56
N ALA A 442 -21.64 2.95 -17.34
CA ALA A 442 -23.10 2.76 -17.35
C ALA A 442 -23.58 2.27 -18.73
N LYS A 443 -23.00 2.80 -19.81
CA LYS A 443 -23.33 2.38 -21.17
C LYS A 443 -22.87 0.94 -21.48
N GLU A 444 -21.67 0.56 -21.06
CA GLU A 444 -21.17 -0.81 -21.20
C GLU A 444 -22.02 -1.80 -20.39
N LEU A 445 -22.44 -1.42 -19.17
CA LEU A 445 -23.29 -2.24 -18.32
C LEU A 445 -24.70 -2.41 -18.89
N ASP A 446 -25.37 -1.33 -19.31
CA ASP A 446 -26.70 -1.42 -19.94
C ASP A 446 -26.65 -2.30 -21.20
N LYS A 447 -25.60 -2.14 -22.02
CA LYS A 447 -25.38 -3.00 -23.19
C LYS A 447 -25.21 -4.46 -22.80
N TYR A 448 -24.38 -4.75 -21.80
CA TYR A 448 -24.12 -6.11 -21.31
C TYR A 448 -25.41 -6.78 -20.81
N LEU A 449 -26.18 -6.09 -19.96
CA LEU A 449 -27.43 -6.61 -19.41
C LEU A 449 -28.53 -6.81 -20.47
N ARG A 450 -28.48 -6.11 -21.61
CA ARG A 450 -29.45 -6.28 -22.71
C ARG A 450 -29.06 -7.34 -23.73
N GLU A 451 -27.77 -7.42 -24.07
CA GLU A 451 -27.29 -8.25 -25.17
C GLU A 451 -26.80 -9.62 -24.69
N THR A 452 -26.18 -9.69 -23.50
CA THR A 452 -25.59 -10.90 -22.93
C THR A 452 -25.80 -10.93 -21.42
N PRO A 453 -27.06 -11.01 -20.95
CA PRO A 453 -27.38 -10.93 -19.52
C PRO A 453 -26.74 -12.10 -18.75
N PRO A 454 -26.09 -11.84 -17.60
CA PRO A 454 -25.65 -12.89 -16.71
C PRO A 454 -26.86 -13.61 -16.11
N LYS A 455 -26.71 -14.91 -15.89
CA LYS A 455 -27.80 -15.72 -15.33
C LYS A 455 -28.26 -15.22 -13.95
N TRP A 456 -27.29 -14.91 -13.09
CA TRP A 456 -27.54 -14.49 -11.71
C TRP A 456 -27.06 -13.07 -11.47
N ILE A 457 -27.89 -12.27 -10.80
CA ILE A 457 -27.48 -10.97 -10.26
C ILE A 457 -27.61 -11.00 -8.73
N VAL A 458 -26.53 -10.66 -8.05
CA VAL A 458 -26.54 -10.33 -6.62
C VAL A 458 -26.46 -8.81 -6.49
N SER A 459 -27.45 -8.21 -5.83
CA SER A 459 -27.51 -6.76 -5.63
C SER A 459 -28.09 -6.41 -4.25
N ASP A 460 -28.23 -5.12 -3.96
CA ASP A 460 -28.98 -4.67 -2.78
C ASP A 460 -30.49 -4.85 -2.99
N ALA A 461 -31.24 -4.97 -1.89
CA ALA A 461 -32.69 -5.16 -1.92
C ALA A 461 -33.49 -3.84 -2.02
N SER A 462 -32.89 -2.73 -2.48
CA SER A 462 -33.63 -1.47 -2.65
C SER A 462 -34.69 -1.60 -3.74
N GLU A 463 -35.81 -0.91 -3.53
CA GLU A 463 -36.93 -0.87 -4.47
C GLU A 463 -36.48 -0.34 -5.84
N ASN A 464 -35.63 0.68 -5.87
CA ASN A 464 -35.07 1.22 -7.11
C ASN A 464 -34.27 0.17 -7.91
N MET A 465 -33.44 -0.62 -7.23
CA MET A 465 -32.66 -1.67 -7.90
C MET A 465 -33.57 -2.79 -8.41
N ARG A 466 -34.55 -3.19 -7.60
CA ARG A 466 -35.54 -4.18 -7.98
C ARG A 466 -36.33 -3.75 -9.21
N GLU A 467 -36.92 -2.56 -9.20
CA GLU A 467 -37.67 -2.03 -10.35
C GLU A 467 -36.79 -1.95 -11.61
N ARG A 468 -35.54 -1.53 -11.46
CA ARG A 468 -34.59 -1.48 -12.57
C ARG A 468 -34.38 -2.88 -13.17
N LEU A 469 -34.09 -3.87 -12.35
CA LEU A 469 -33.80 -5.24 -12.80
C LEU A 469 -35.03 -5.94 -13.38
N GLU A 470 -36.18 -5.86 -12.70
CA GLU A 470 -37.42 -6.50 -13.12
C GLU A 470 -38.01 -5.81 -14.37
N ASN A 471 -38.18 -4.49 -14.34
CA ASN A 471 -38.92 -3.78 -15.40
C ASN A 471 -38.07 -3.47 -16.64
N THR A 472 -36.75 -3.31 -16.49
CA THR A 472 -35.88 -2.88 -17.60
C THR A 472 -35.12 -4.03 -18.25
N TYR A 473 -34.70 -5.00 -17.45
CA TYR A 473 -33.81 -6.08 -17.89
C TYR A 473 -34.43 -7.47 -17.80
N GLY A 474 -35.69 -7.59 -17.33
CA GLY A 474 -36.44 -8.86 -17.36
C GLY A 474 -35.99 -9.89 -16.33
N TYR A 475 -35.30 -9.47 -15.27
CA TYR A 475 -34.94 -10.37 -14.17
C TYR A 475 -36.14 -10.65 -13.26
N THR A 476 -36.15 -11.81 -12.61
CA THR A 476 -37.11 -12.13 -11.55
C THR A 476 -36.40 -12.16 -10.20
N LEU A 477 -36.95 -11.48 -9.20
CA LEU A 477 -36.46 -11.58 -7.83
C LEU A 477 -36.61 -13.02 -7.31
N PHE A 478 -35.49 -13.67 -7.03
CA PHE A 478 -35.47 -15.04 -6.52
C PHE A 478 -35.67 -15.05 -5.01
N ARG A 479 -34.85 -14.29 -4.27
CA ARG A 479 -34.92 -14.22 -2.80
C ARG A 479 -34.22 -12.98 -2.25
N VAL A 480 -34.71 -12.49 -1.12
CA VAL A 480 -34.06 -11.47 -0.28
C VAL A 480 -33.66 -12.10 1.05
N TRP A 481 -32.53 -11.67 1.60
CA TRP A 481 -32.07 -12.05 2.93
C TRP A 481 -32.22 -10.87 3.89
N ASP A 482 -32.58 -11.11 5.14
CA ASP A 482 -32.68 -10.06 6.17
C ASP A 482 -31.35 -9.77 6.89
N LYS A 483 -30.33 -10.60 6.62
CA LYS A 483 -28.99 -10.53 7.23
C LYS A 483 -27.99 -9.93 6.25
N GLY A 484 -26.88 -9.39 6.77
CA GLY A 484 -25.71 -9.08 5.95
C GLY A 484 -25.87 -7.89 4.99
N GLY A 485 -26.69 -6.90 5.34
CA GLY A 485 -26.95 -5.74 4.47
C GLY A 485 -28.10 -5.94 3.48
N CYS A 486 -28.92 -6.95 3.72
CA CYS A 486 -30.09 -7.33 2.95
C CYS A 486 -29.83 -7.50 1.45
N PRO A 487 -28.94 -8.43 1.04
CA PRO A 487 -28.73 -8.73 -0.36
C PRO A 487 -29.97 -9.39 -0.97
N ALA A 488 -30.16 -9.15 -2.26
CA ALA A 488 -31.17 -9.77 -3.10
C ALA A 488 -30.49 -10.56 -4.23
N LEU A 489 -31.02 -11.75 -4.52
CA LEU A 489 -30.63 -12.58 -5.64
C LEU A 489 -31.72 -12.52 -6.71
N TYR A 490 -31.32 -12.28 -7.95
CA TYR A 490 -32.19 -12.19 -9.11
C TYR A 490 -31.75 -13.23 -10.16
N LEU A 491 -32.73 -13.81 -10.85
CA LEU A 491 -32.53 -14.80 -11.90
C LEU A 491 -33.02 -14.26 -13.23
N HIS A 492 -32.24 -14.47 -14.28
CA HIS A 492 -32.69 -14.37 -15.67
C HIS A 492 -33.01 -15.77 -16.19
N GLU A 493 -34.25 -15.98 -16.62
CA GLU A 493 -34.70 -17.25 -17.22
C GLU A 493 -34.34 -17.36 -18.70
#